data_AF-A0A251TMQ4-F1
#
_entry.id   AF-A0A251TMQ4-F1
#
_cell.length_a   1.000
_cell.length_b   1.000
_cell.length_c   1.000
_cell.angle_alpha   90.00
_cell.angle_beta   90.00
_cell.angle_gamma   90.00
#
_symmetry.space_group_name_H-M   'P 1'
#
loop_
_entity.id
_entity.type
_entity.pdbx_description
1 polymer ?
#
loop_
_entity_poly.entity_id
_entity_poly.type
_entity_poly.pdbx_seq_one_letter_code
_entity_poly.pdbx_strand_id
1 'polypeptide(L)'
;MSGSSGGWIYKNSPIPRTKKPDLNDPVLRAKLAKGMGHIYYGEPAWPNDLLYIFPVVILGTIACNVGLAVLEPSMIGEPADPFATPLEISNVPAGLLTVPFLENVNKFQNPFRRPVATTVFLIGTAVALWLGIGATLPIDKSLTLGLF
;
A
#
# COMPACT_ATOMS: atom_id res chain seq x y z
N MET A 1 20.42 -24.63 -29.91
CA MET A 1 20.69 -25.21 -28.57
C MET A 1 21.34 -24.13 -27.72
N SER A 2 20.55 -23.22 -27.15
CA SER A 2 21.06 -22.15 -26.28
C SER A 2 21.06 -22.70 -24.85
N GLY A 3 22.22 -23.20 -24.41
CA GLY A 3 22.43 -23.61 -23.04
C GLY A 3 22.37 -22.39 -22.13
N SER A 4 21.27 -22.25 -21.38
CA SER A 4 21.11 -21.20 -20.38
C SER A 4 22.13 -21.41 -19.26
N SER A 5 23.27 -20.72 -19.37
CA SER A 5 24.33 -20.68 -18.36
C SER A 5 23.84 -20.20 -16.99
N GLY A 6 22.65 -19.60 -16.92
CA GLY A 6 21.98 -19.25 -15.66
C GLY A 6 21.59 -20.49 -14.84
N GLY A 7 21.06 -21.55 -15.46
CA GLY A 7 20.51 -22.71 -14.73
C GLY A 7 21.53 -23.49 -13.88
N TRP A 8 22.82 -23.41 -14.23
CA TRP A 8 23.91 -24.10 -13.52
C TRP A 8 24.30 -23.40 -12.21
N ILE A 9 24.31 -22.06 -12.19
CA ILE A 9 24.65 -21.29 -10.99
C ILE A 9 23.57 -21.49 -9.92
N TYR A 10 22.29 -21.53 -10.31
CA TYR A 10 21.18 -21.67 -9.37
C TYR A 10 21.01 -23.06 -8.75
N LYS A 11 21.57 -24.11 -9.35
CA LYS A 11 21.56 -25.47 -8.76
C LYS A 11 22.62 -25.63 -7.66
N ASN A 12 23.67 -24.81 -7.67
CA ASN A 12 24.85 -24.98 -6.82
C ASN A 12 25.00 -23.90 -5.74
N SER A 13 24.03 -22.98 -5.60
CA SER A 13 24.05 -21.97 -4.53
C SER A 13 23.78 -22.61 -3.16
N PRO A 14 24.53 -22.26 -2.10
CA PRO A 14 24.33 -22.78 -0.75
C PRO A 14 22.98 -22.34 -0.13
N ILE A 15 22.34 -21.31 -0.71
CA ILE A 15 21.02 -20.83 -0.30
C ILE A 15 20.04 -21.06 -1.47
N PRO A 16 18.93 -21.77 -1.26
CA PRO A 16 17.92 -21.98 -2.28
C PRO A 16 17.24 -20.65 -2.64
N ARG A 17 17.06 -20.38 -3.95
CA ARG A 17 16.37 -19.17 -4.44
C ARG A 17 14.94 -19.05 -3.91
N THR A 18 14.24 -20.18 -3.79
CA THR A 18 12.90 -20.24 -3.22
C THR A 18 12.82 -21.39 -2.25
N LYS A 19 12.52 -21.07 -0.99
CA LYS A 19 12.30 -22.04 0.08
C LYS A 19 10.82 -22.41 0.13
N LYS A 20 10.50 -23.71 0.09
CA LYS A 20 9.13 -24.20 0.32
C LYS A 20 8.80 -24.20 1.82
N PRO A 21 7.52 -24.04 2.21
CA PRO A 21 7.12 -24.16 3.61
C PRO A 21 7.37 -25.59 4.12
N ASP A 22 7.97 -25.72 5.30
CA ASP A 22 8.15 -27.01 5.96
C ASP A 22 6.90 -27.35 6.78
N LEU A 23 6.01 -28.15 6.20
CA LEU A 23 4.77 -28.55 6.85
C LEU A 23 4.95 -29.67 7.89
N ASN A 24 6.16 -30.18 8.08
CA ASN A 24 6.43 -31.14 9.15
C ASN A 24 6.72 -30.44 10.49
N ASP A 25 7.08 -29.15 10.47
CA ASP A 25 7.34 -28.36 11.68
C ASP A 25 6.01 -27.97 12.38
N PRO A 26 5.75 -28.47 13.61
CA PRO A 26 4.56 -28.11 14.36
C PRO A 26 4.51 -26.63 14.74
N VAL A 27 5.67 -25.97 14.91
CA VAL A 27 5.73 -24.54 15.25
C VAL A 27 5.28 -23.68 14.07
N LEU A 28 5.75 -23.98 12.85
CA LEU A 28 5.31 -23.28 11.65
C LEU A 28 3.80 -23.47 11.42
N ARG A 29 3.29 -24.70 11.56
CA ARG A 29 1.85 -24.98 11.43
C ARG A 29 0.99 -24.21 12.43
N ALA A 30 1.43 -24.14 13.69
CA ALA A 30 0.72 -23.38 14.72
C ALA A 30 0.68 -21.87 14.41
N LYS A 31 1.73 -21.32 13.80
CA LYS A 31 1.76 -19.92 13.33
C LYS A 31 0.85 -19.70 12.12
N LEU A 32 0.89 -20.60 11.13
CA LEU A 32 0.05 -20.51 9.93
C LEU A 32 -1.44 -20.60 10.25
N ALA A 33 -1.83 -21.43 11.22
CA ALA A 33 -3.22 -21.51 11.68
C ALA A 33 -3.77 -20.18 12.24
N LYS A 34 -2.88 -19.29 12.70
CA LYS A 34 -3.21 -17.94 13.19
C LYS A 34 -3.00 -16.85 12.12
N GLY A 35 -2.75 -17.22 10.85
CA GLY A 35 -2.45 -16.27 9.78
C GLY A 35 -1.04 -15.65 9.87
N MET A 36 -0.12 -16.25 10.64
CA MET A 36 1.26 -15.78 10.82
C MET A 36 2.27 -16.76 10.22
N GLY A 37 3.54 -16.37 10.16
CA GLY A 37 4.62 -17.27 9.72
C GLY A 37 4.76 -17.40 8.20
N HIS A 38 4.10 -16.53 7.44
CA HIS A 38 4.26 -16.44 5.99
C HIS A 38 5.66 -15.96 5.54
N ILE A 39 6.52 -15.54 6.49
CA ILE A 39 7.92 -15.14 6.26
C ILE A 39 8.91 -16.31 6.20
N TYR A 40 8.52 -17.53 6.59
CA TYR A 40 9.44 -18.67 6.74
C TYR A 40 9.73 -19.41 5.43
N TYR A 41 9.06 -19.02 4.35
CA TYR A 41 9.15 -19.60 3.01
C TYR A 41 9.13 -18.48 1.97
N GLY A 42 9.49 -18.81 0.72
CA GLY A 42 9.65 -17.83 -0.36
C GLY A 42 11.12 -17.50 -0.63
N GLU A 43 11.37 -16.29 -1.10
CA GLU A 43 12.72 -15.80 -1.38
C GLU A 43 13.42 -15.34 -0.09
N PRO A 44 14.73 -15.61 0.07
CA PRO A 44 15.49 -15.06 1.18
C PRO A 44 15.48 -13.53 1.17
N ALA A 45 15.00 -12.91 2.25
CA ALA A 45 14.97 -11.45 2.36
C ALA A 45 16.38 -10.83 2.27
N TRP A 46 17.38 -11.50 2.86
CA TRP A 46 18.78 -11.13 2.72
C TRP A 46 19.53 -12.10 1.79
N PRO A 47 20.39 -11.61 0.88
CA PRO A 47 20.61 -10.20 0.53
C PRO A 47 19.60 -9.67 -0.51
N ASN A 48 18.79 -10.55 -1.11
CA ASN A 48 18.10 -10.28 -2.36
C ASN A 48 17.19 -9.05 -2.32
N ASP A 49 16.32 -8.95 -1.32
CA ASP A 49 15.37 -7.84 -1.21
C ASP A 49 15.96 -6.68 -0.39
N LEU A 50 16.47 -7.00 0.81
CA LEU A 50 16.95 -6.00 1.77
C LEU A 50 18.21 -5.24 1.31
N LEU A 51 19.14 -5.90 0.62
CA LEU A 51 20.39 -5.25 0.20
C LEU A 51 20.30 -4.73 -1.23
N TYR A 52 19.65 -5.46 -2.13
CA TYR A 52 19.67 -5.08 -3.54
C TYR A 52 18.43 -4.30 -3.99
N ILE A 53 17.23 -4.61 -3.49
CA ILE A 53 16.00 -3.92 -3.92
C ILE A 53 15.72 -2.69 -3.06
N PHE A 54 15.86 -2.79 -1.73
CA PHE A 54 15.51 -1.70 -0.82
C PHE A 54 16.28 -0.41 -1.12
N PRO A 55 17.63 -0.41 -1.31
CA PRO A 55 18.35 0.82 -1.65
C PRO A 55 17.92 1.41 -2.99
N VAL A 56 17.56 0.59 -3.97
CA VAL A 56 17.08 1.06 -5.28
C VAL A 56 15.76 1.81 -5.13
N VAL A 57 14.82 1.26 -4.34
CA VAL A 57 13.53 1.92 -4.07
C VAL A 57 13.73 3.21 -3.28
N ILE A 58 14.60 3.20 -2.26
CA ILE A 58 14.91 4.38 -1.44
C ILE A 58 15.51 5.49 -2.31
N LEU A 59 16.58 5.18 -3.05
CA LEU A 59 17.25 6.17 -3.90
C LEU A 59 16.33 6.67 -5.02
N GLY A 60 15.52 5.78 -5.62
CA GLY A 60 14.53 6.17 -6.62
C GLY A 60 13.49 7.15 -6.06
N THR A 61 12.99 6.89 -4.85
CA THR A 61 12.00 7.77 -4.20
C THR A 61 12.60 9.11 -3.81
N ILE A 62 13.82 9.12 -3.25
CA ILE A 62 14.55 10.35 -2.93
C ILE A 62 14.83 11.16 -4.20
N ALA A 63 15.28 10.51 -5.28
CA ALA A 63 15.55 11.17 -6.54
C ALA A 63 14.30 11.82 -7.14
N CYS A 64 13.14 11.13 -7.11
CA CYS A 64 11.87 11.70 -7.54
C CYS A 64 11.47 12.93 -6.69
N ASN A 65 11.54 12.82 -5.37
CA ASN A 65 11.17 13.92 -4.47
C ASN A 65 12.10 15.12 -4.62
N VAL A 66 13.42 14.90 -4.72
CA VAL A 66 14.40 15.97 -4.98
C VAL A 66 14.17 16.59 -6.36
N GLY A 67 13.89 15.77 -7.38
CA GLY A 67 13.55 16.24 -8.71
C GLY A 67 12.34 17.17 -8.70
N LEU A 68 11.25 16.77 -8.04
CA LEU A 68 10.06 17.61 -7.88
C LEU A 68 10.37 18.88 -7.05
N ALA A 69 11.11 18.78 -5.95
CA ALA A 69 11.46 19.93 -5.12
C ALA A 69 12.32 20.97 -5.84
N VAL A 70 13.15 20.55 -6.80
CA VAL A 70 13.95 21.44 -7.64
C VAL A 70 13.12 22.06 -8.77
N LEU A 71 12.23 21.27 -9.39
CA LEU A 71 11.39 21.73 -10.50
C LEU A 71 10.26 22.66 -10.03
N GLU A 72 9.71 22.42 -8.84
CA GLU A 72 8.58 23.16 -8.26
C GLU A 72 8.88 23.54 -6.80
N PRO A 73 9.60 24.66 -6.53
CA PRO A 73 9.88 25.11 -5.18
C PRO A 73 8.60 25.60 -4.48
N SER A 74 8.43 25.27 -3.20
CA SER A 74 7.25 25.63 -2.43
C SER A 74 7.20 27.13 -2.09
N MET A 75 6.01 27.71 -2.13
CA MET A 75 5.76 29.09 -1.69
C MET A 75 5.43 29.12 -0.19
N ILE A 76 5.97 30.09 0.54
CA ILE A 76 5.62 30.34 1.95
C ILE A 76 4.24 31.00 1.99
N GLY A 77 3.32 30.36 2.72
CA GLY A 77 1.94 30.82 2.90
C GLY A 77 1.78 31.81 4.06
N GLU A 78 0.53 32.17 4.33
CA GLU A 78 0.16 33.09 5.40
C GLU A 78 0.14 32.41 6.79
N PRO A 79 0.32 33.16 7.90
CA PRO A 79 0.30 32.61 9.26
C PRO A 79 -1.02 31.92 9.60
N ALA A 80 -0.95 30.80 10.32
CA ALA A 80 -2.12 29.99 10.66
C ALA A 80 -3.05 30.67 11.69
N ASP A 81 -4.37 30.57 11.49
CA ASP A 81 -5.42 30.96 12.44
C ASP A 81 -5.92 29.71 13.23
N PRO A 82 -5.82 29.70 14.58
CA PRO A 82 -6.13 28.53 15.41
C PRO A 82 -7.62 28.24 15.63
N PHE A 83 -8.56 29.07 15.15
CA PHE A 83 -9.99 28.93 15.51
C PHE A 83 -10.89 28.22 14.48
N ALA A 84 -10.34 27.70 13.38
CA ALA A 84 -11.12 27.11 12.28
C ALA A 84 -10.83 25.63 12.03
N THR A 85 -11.04 24.74 13.01
CA THR A 85 -10.97 23.28 12.77
C THR A 85 -12.34 22.70 12.43
N PRO A 86 -12.59 22.25 11.18
CA PRO A 86 -13.85 21.62 10.80
C PRO A 86 -13.95 20.22 11.40
N LEU A 87 -15.08 19.90 12.03
CA LEU A 87 -15.36 18.58 12.61
C LEU A 87 -15.24 17.43 11.60
N GLU A 88 -15.50 17.70 10.32
CA GLU A 88 -15.44 16.71 9.24
C GLU A 88 -14.05 16.12 9.00
N ILE A 89 -12.97 16.88 9.27
CA ILE A 89 -11.59 16.39 9.09
C ILE A 89 -11.27 15.28 10.10
N SER A 90 -11.85 15.33 11.30
CA SER A 90 -11.62 14.34 12.35
C SER A 90 -12.35 13.01 12.11
N ASN A 91 -13.43 13.03 11.32
CA ASN A 91 -14.24 11.83 11.07
C ASN A 91 -13.52 10.83 10.17
N VAL A 92 -12.66 11.29 9.26
CA VAL A 92 -11.89 10.42 8.34
C VAL A 92 -10.95 9.46 9.09
N PRO A 93 -10.02 9.92 9.95
CA PRO A 93 -9.15 9.02 10.71
C PRO A 93 -9.95 8.16 11.70
N ALA A 94 -11.00 8.71 12.33
CA ALA A 94 -11.86 7.95 13.23
C ALA A 94 -12.57 6.78 12.51
N GLY A 95 -13.13 7.02 11.31
CA GLY A 95 -13.76 5.99 10.49
C GLY A 95 -12.76 4.90 10.06
N LEU A 96 -11.57 5.30 9.59
CA LEU A 96 -10.53 4.36 9.17
C LEU A 96 -10.05 3.44 10.31
N LEU A 97 -9.99 3.94 11.54
CA LEU A 97 -9.65 3.13 12.72
C LEU A 97 -10.68 2.02 13.00
N THR A 98 -11.95 2.23 12.67
CA THR A 98 -13.02 1.24 12.90
C THR A 98 -13.08 0.14 11.85
N VAL A 99 -12.48 0.34 10.67
CA VAL A 99 -12.48 -0.60 9.53
C VAL A 99 -12.12 -2.03 9.94
N PRO A 100 -10.95 -2.32 10.57
CA PRO A 100 -10.56 -3.69 10.88
C PRO A 100 -11.53 -4.40 11.84
N PHE A 101 -12.26 -3.66 12.68
CA PHE A 101 -13.23 -4.22 13.62
C PHE A 101 -14.57 -4.55 12.94
N LEU A 102 -15.07 -3.66 12.09
CA LEU A 102 -16.30 -3.87 11.32
C LEU A 102 -16.12 -4.98 10.28
N GLU A 103 -14.93 -5.03 9.67
CA GLU A 103 -14.61 -5.97 8.60
C GLU A 103 -14.20 -7.38 9.09
N ASN A 104 -14.02 -7.55 10.41
CA ASN A 104 -13.61 -8.83 11.03
C ASN A 104 -14.66 -9.96 10.91
N VAL A 105 -15.80 -9.68 10.28
CA VAL A 105 -16.84 -10.69 10.00
C VAL A 105 -16.38 -11.80 9.04
N ASN A 106 -15.40 -11.51 8.17
CA ASN A 106 -14.92 -12.44 7.14
C ASN A 106 -13.39 -12.51 7.12
N LYS A 107 -12.85 -13.74 7.03
CA LYS A 107 -11.40 -14.00 6.94
C LYS A 107 -10.81 -13.84 5.53
N PHE A 108 -11.65 -13.60 4.53
CA PHE A 108 -11.19 -13.48 3.15
C PHE A 108 -10.34 -12.23 2.98
N GLN A 109 -9.22 -12.35 2.27
CA GLN A 109 -8.34 -11.22 1.95
C GLN A 109 -8.52 -10.74 0.50
N ASN A 110 -8.93 -11.63 -0.40
CA ASN A 110 -9.10 -11.31 -1.81
C ASN A 110 -10.29 -10.35 -2.02
N PRO A 111 -10.12 -9.19 -2.67
CA PRO A 111 -11.21 -8.23 -2.94
C PRO A 111 -12.42 -8.86 -3.65
N PHE A 112 -12.19 -9.76 -4.62
CA PHE A 112 -13.27 -10.46 -5.33
C PHE A 112 -14.09 -11.42 -4.45
N ARG A 113 -13.61 -11.72 -3.23
CA ARG A 113 -14.34 -12.52 -2.23
C ARG A 113 -15.03 -11.65 -1.17
N ARG A 114 -14.95 -10.32 -1.31
CA ARG A 114 -15.53 -9.31 -0.42
C ARG A 114 -16.24 -8.22 -1.24
N PRO A 115 -17.32 -8.57 -1.97
CA PRO A 115 -17.94 -7.65 -2.92
C PRO A 115 -18.45 -6.37 -2.23
N VAL A 116 -19.06 -6.48 -1.05
CA VAL A 116 -19.61 -5.30 -0.33
C VAL A 116 -18.51 -4.33 0.10
N ALA A 117 -17.44 -4.82 0.76
CA ALA A 117 -16.33 -3.98 1.20
C ALA A 117 -15.62 -3.31 0.01
N THR A 118 -15.44 -4.06 -1.10
CA THR A 118 -14.83 -3.52 -2.32
C THR A 118 -15.69 -2.43 -2.94
N THR A 119 -17.01 -2.61 -3.02
CA THR A 119 -17.91 -1.58 -3.54
C THR A 119 -17.88 -0.32 -2.68
N VAL A 120 -17.92 -0.44 -1.35
CA VAL A 120 -17.82 0.71 -0.43
C VAL A 120 -16.49 1.44 -0.60
N PHE A 121 -15.38 0.71 -0.72
CA PHE A 121 -14.06 1.30 -0.99
C PHE A 121 -14.02 2.06 -2.32
N LEU A 122 -14.57 1.50 -3.39
CA LEU A 122 -14.58 2.14 -4.71
C LEU A 122 -15.45 3.39 -4.73
N ILE A 123 -16.65 3.33 -4.14
CA ILE A 123 -17.53 4.51 -4.01
C ILE A 123 -16.85 5.58 -3.16
N GLY A 124 -16.27 5.21 -2.00
CA GLY A 124 -15.55 6.16 -1.14
C GLY A 124 -14.38 6.83 -1.85
N THR A 125 -13.61 6.06 -2.64
CA THR A 125 -12.51 6.60 -3.46
C THR A 125 -13.02 7.56 -4.53
N ALA A 126 -14.09 7.20 -5.24
CA ALA A 126 -14.71 8.05 -6.24
C ALA A 126 -15.23 9.37 -5.63
N VAL A 127 -15.90 9.30 -4.47
CA VAL A 127 -16.38 10.49 -3.75
C VAL A 127 -15.21 11.36 -3.27
N ALA A 128 -14.13 10.77 -2.74
CA ALA A 128 -12.96 11.51 -2.29
C ALA A 128 -12.30 12.28 -3.45
N LEU A 129 -12.15 11.64 -4.62
CA LEU A 129 -11.65 12.29 -5.83
C LEU A 129 -12.61 13.37 -6.34
N TRP A 130 -13.92 13.09 -6.35
CA TRP A 130 -14.95 14.02 -6.79
C TRP A 130 -14.95 15.31 -5.96
N LEU A 131 -14.98 15.17 -4.64
CA LEU A 131 -14.94 16.30 -3.71
C LEU A 131 -13.57 17.01 -3.74
N GLY A 132 -12.48 16.27 -3.95
CA GLY A 132 -11.14 16.85 -4.10
C GLY A 132 -11.03 17.76 -5.33
N ILE A 133 -11.59 17.34 -6.48
CA ILE A 133 -11.66 18.18 -7.68
C ILE A 133 -12.61 19.36 -7.45
N GLY A 134 -13.79 19.10 -6.87
CA GLY A 134 -14.80 20.11 -6.57
C GLY A 134 -14.32 21.24 -5.65
N ALA A 135 -13.35 20.96 -4.77
CA ALA A 135 -12.73 21.97 -3.90
C ALA A 135 -11.97 23.07 -4.66
N THR A 136 -11.61 22.84 -5.93
CA THR A 136 -10.94 23.83 -6.78
C THR A 136 -11.90 24.67 -7.64
N LEU A 137 -13.22 24.39 -7.57
CA LEU A 137 -14.26 25.05 -8.36
C LEU A 137 -15.13 25.98 -7.50
N PRO A 138 -15.85 26.94 -8.12
CA PRO A 138 -16.85 27.75 -7.41
C PRO A 138 -17.93 26.88 -6.77
N ILE A 139 -18.46 27.30 -5.61
CA ILE A 139 -19.41 26.51 -4.80
C ILE A 139 -20.62 26.03 -5.60
N ASP A 140 -21.12 26.87 -6.52
CA ASP A 140 -22.28 26.57 -7.36
C ASP A 140 -22.05 25.42 -8.35
N LYS A 141 -20.79 25.12 -8.68
CA LYS A 141 -20.38 24.04 -9.60
C LYS A 141 -19.62 22.90 -8.91
N SER A 142 -19.31 23.05 -7.63
CA SER A 142 -18.49 22.11 -6.86
C SER A 142 -19.05 20.67 -6.87
N LEU A 143 -20.36 20.51 -6.85
CA LEU A 143 -21.03 19.21 -6.88
C LEU A 143 -21.22 18.64 -8.29
N THR A 144 -21.37 19.49 -9.29
CA THR A 144 -21.62 19.05 -10.67
C THR A 144 -20.36 18.93 -11.51
N LEU A 145 -19.24 19.45 -11.00
CA LEU A 145 -17.98 19.64 -11.71
C LEU A 145 -18.14 20.37 -13.06
N GLY A 146 -19.25 21.11 -13.23
CA GLY A 146 -19.61 21.77 -14.49
C GLY A 146 -20.00 20.83 -15.63
N LEU A 147 -20.27 19.54 -15.36
CA LEU A 147 -20.62 18.53 -16.35
C LEU A 147 -22.13 18.40 -16.58
N PHE A 148 -22.94 18.76 -15.58
CA PHE A 148 -24.40 18.69 -15.59
C PHE A 148 -25.01 19.87 -14.83
#